data_AF-A0A937SXM0-F1
#
_entry.id   AF-A0A937SXM0-F1
#
_cell.length_a   1.000
_cell.length_b   1.000
_cell.length_c   1.000
_cell.angle_alpha   90.00
_cell.angle_beta   90.00
_cell.angle_gamma   90.00
#
_symmetry.space_group_name_H-M   'P 1'
#
loop_
_entity.id
_entity.type
_entity.pdbx_description
1 polymer ?
#
loop_
_entity_poly.entity_id
_entity_poly.type
_entity_poly.pdbx_seq_one_letter_code
_entity_poly.pdbx_strand_id
1 'polypeptide(L)'
;MLPLLISVAVSAASVAACFFKNAKSETAIFCGIAGFLVTYFLIGLLVRKRVSAVQNELQDQMSAGQKRLTRKIQQFQSKPGGNIKVIQRTLEKDQMEMISSALDFTKRLEPFKKWNALMGRQIATLRMQFLYQLKEFEKVDELLATRGLFKGPLMMEPVTIAMKMARQYKNNDIEGAEKTFKRHIKWFRGNRGSLLYGLLSWIYLKQDEAEKARQLLLKGKEATGNETLSANWQLLSNNKEKSFSNAGFGDEWYALYLENPPAPKQQRMRGDARGGRGF
;
A
#
# COMPACT_ATOMS: atom_id res chain seq x y z
N MET A 1 22.25 -7.97 4.39
CA MET A 1 23.59 -7.76 4.97
C MET A 1 24.60 -8.78 4.48
N LEU A 2 24.21 -10.03 4.21
CA LEU A 2 25.13 -11.05 3.71
C LEU A 2 25.89 -10.69 2.42
N PRO A 3 25.29 -10.06 1.39
CA PRO A 3 26.04 -9.67 0.18
C PRO A 3 27.22 -8.74 0.49
N LEU A 4 27.02 -7.77 1.38
CA LEU A 4 28.09 -6.86 1.81
C LEU A 4 29.22 -7.63 2.50
N LEU A 5 28.89 -8.51 3.45
CA LEU A 5 29.89 -9.29 4.19
C LEU A 5 30.70 -10.20 3.27
N ILE A 6 30.04 -10.88 2.32
CA ILE A 6 30.71 -11.75 1.35
C ILE A 6 31.62 -10.91 0.44
N SER A 7 31.14 -9.77 -0.05
CA SER A 7 31.94 -8.88 -0.90
C SER A 7 33.16 -8.30 -0.17
N VAL A 8 33.05 -7.96 1.11
CA VAL A 8 34.19 -7.53 1.92
C VAL A 8 35.21 -8.67 2.09
N ALA A 9 34.75 -9.89 2.38
CA ALA A 9 35.64 -11.05 2.50
C ALA A 9 36.40 -11.34 1.19
N VAL A 10 35.71 -11.27 0.05
CA VAL A 10 36.34 -11.45 -1.27
C VAL A 10 37.32 -10.31 -1.58
N SER A 11 36.98 -9.07 -1.24
CA SER A 11 37.89 -7.92 -1.37
C SER A 11 39.18 -8.12 -0.57
N ALA A 12 39.07 -8.51 0.71
CA ALA A 12 40.22 -8.77 1.57
C ALA A 12 41.09 -9.93 1.05
N ALA A 13 40.47 -11.02 0.58
CA ALA A 13 41.18 -12.14 -0.02
C ALA A 13 41.92 -11.74 -1.31
N SER A 14 41.29 -10.93 -2.17
CA SER A 14 41.92 -10.41 -3.39
C SER A 14 43.13 -9.54 -3.09
N VAL A 15 43.03 -8.64 -2.10
CA VAL A 15 44.15 -7.79 -1.66
C VAL A 15 45.29 -8.64 -1.10
N ALA A 16 44.98 -9.61 -0.22
CA ALA A 16 45.98 -10.51 0.34
C ALA A 16 46.71 -11.32 -0.75
N ALA A 17 45.96 -11.86 -1.72
CA ALA A 17 46.53 -12.61 -2.84
C ALA A 17 47.46 -11.76 -3.73
N CYS A 18 47.13 -10.47 -3.92
CA CYS A 18 48.00 -9.53 -4.62
C CYS A 18 49.31 -9.27 -3.87
N PHE A 19 49.25 -9.10 -2.55
CA PHE A 19 50.45 -8.92 -1.73
C PHE A 19 51.33 -10.18 -1.68
N PHE A 20 50.74 -11.38 -1.60
CA PHE A 20 51.48 -12.65 -1.68
C PHE A 20 52.23 -12.82 -3.02
N LYS A 21 51.75 -12.19 -4.10
CA LYS A 21 52.39 -12.21 -5.42
C LYS A 21 53.35 -11.03 -5.67
N ASN A 22 53.71 -10.26 -4.63
CA ASN A 22 54.55 -9.06 -4.74
C ASN A 22 54.01 -8.02 -5.73
N ALA A 23 52.68 -7.91 -5.87
CA ALA A 23 52.06 -6.89 -6.70
C ALA A 23 52.25 -5.49 -6.08
N LYS A 24 52.30 -4.46 -6.92
CA LYS A 24 52.36 -3.06 -6.47
C LYS A 24 51.12 -2.71 -5.63
N SER A 25 51.26 -1.81 -4.67
CA SER A 25 50.16 -1.40 -3.78
C SER A 25 48.93 -0.90 -4.56
N GLU A 26 49.14 -0.20 -5.67
CA GLU A 26 48.05 0.30 -6.54
C GLU A 26 47.23 -0.82 -7.18
N THR A 27 47.88 -1.90 -7.65
CA THR A 27 47.18 -3.03 -8.26
C THR A 27 46.45 -3.86 -7.20
N ALA A 28 47.01 -3.99 -6.00
CA ALA A 28 46.32 -4.63 -4.88
C ALA A 28 45.05 -3.87 -4.48
N ILE A 29 45.11 -2.54 -4.39
CA ILE A 29 43.94 -1.68 -4.09
C ILE A 29 42.88 -1.82 -5.19
N PHE A 30 43.28 -1.75 -6.47
CA PHE A 30 42.37 -1.93 -7.59
C PHE A 30 41.68 -3.29 -7.56
N CYS A 31 42.42 -4.39 -7.35
CA CYS A 31 41.87 -5.74 -7.23
C CYS A 31 40.91 -5.88 -6.05
N GLY A 32 41.16 -5.20 -4.93
CA GLY A 32 40.25 -5.16 -3.78
C GLY A 32 38.92 -4.47 -4.11
N ILE A 33 38.96 -3.30 -4.76
CA ILE A 33 37.75 -2.56 -5.17
C ILE A 33 36.98 -3.35 -6.24
N ALA A 34 37.66 -3.86 -7.27
CA ALA A 34 37.04 -4.65 -8.33
C ALA A 34 36.42 -5.93 -7.77
N GLY A 35 37.14 -6.65 -6.91
CA GLY A 35 36.64 -7.86 -6.23
C GLY A 35 35.40 -7.60 -5.39
N PHE A 36 35.36 -6.48 -4.66
CA PHE A 36 34.18 -6.06 -3.92
C PHE A 36 32.97 -5.82 -4.84
N LEU A 37 33.14 -4.95 -5.85
CA LEU A 37 32.05 -4.50 -6.71
C LEU A 37 31.48 -5.63 -7.57
N VAL A 38 32.36 -6.42 -8.21
CA VAL A 38 31.95 -7.56 -9.05
C VAL A 38 31.16 -8.57 -8.21
N THR A 39 31.70 -8.96 -7.06
CA THR A 39 31.03 -9.93 -6.17
C THR A 39 29.69 -9.40 -5.67
N TYR A 40 29.65 -8.13 -5.25
CA TYR A 40 28.42 -7.52 -4.74
C TYR A 40 27.32 -7.51 -5.82
N PHE A 41 27.70 -7.14 -7.05
CA PHE A 41 26.78 -7.10 -8.18
C PHE A 41 26.28 -8.49 -8.58
N LEU A 42 27.16 -9.48 -8.66
CA LEU A 42 26.79 -10.86 -9.00
C LEU A 42 25.83 -11.47 -7.96
N ILE A 43 26.12 -11.32 -6.67
CA ILE A 43 25.21 -11.75 -5.60
C ILE A 43 23.87 -11.00 -5.70
N GLY A 44 23.91 -9.69 -5.95
CA GLY A 44 22.73 -8.86 -6.13
C GLY A 44 21.82 -9.35 -7.26
N LEU A 45 22.38 -9.67 -8.43
CA LEU A 45 21.63 -10.21 -9.56
C LEU A 45 21.00 -11.57 -9.25
N LEU A 46 21.74 -12.48 -8.60
CA LEU A 46 21.24 -13.80 -8.22
C LEU A 46 20.10 -13.71 -7.20
N VAL A 47 20.27 -12.90 -6.16
CA VAL A 47 19.24 -12.67 -5.14
C VAL A 47 18.02 -12.02 -5.78
N ARG A 48 18.19 -11.01 -6.63
CA ARG A 48 17.09 -10.35 -7.35
C ARG A 48 16.31 -11.35 -8.18
N LYS A 49 16.97 -12.20 -8.97
CA LYS A 49 16.30 -13.22 -9.79
C LYS A 49 15.45 -14.18 -8.95
N ARG A 50 15.99 -14.64 -7.81
CA ARG A 50 15.25 -15.54 -6.88
C ARG A 50 14.09 -14.85 -6.19
N VAL A 51 14.28 -13.61 -5.72
CA VAL A 51 13.22 -12.80 -5.11
C VAL A 51 12.10 -12.55 -6.12
N SER A 52 12.45 -12.14 -7.35
CA SER A 52 11.49 -11.91 -8.42
C SER A 52 10.70 -13.17 -8.77
N ALA A 53 11.32 -14.35 -8.77
CA ALA A 53 10.59 -15.61 -8.99
C ALA A 53 9.50 -15.83 -7.92
N VAL A 54 9.85 -15.67 -6.63
CA VAL A 54 8.89 -15.84 -5.52
C VAL A 54 7.82 -14.73 -5.52
N GLN A 55 8.17 -13.50 -5.91
CA GLN A 55 7.20 -12.41 -6.07
C GLN A 55 6.24 -12.66 -7.23
N ASN A 56 6.73 -13.19 -8.36
CA ASN A 56 5.89 -13.55 -9.49
C ASN A 56 4.90 -14.65 -9.11
N GLU A 57 5.33 -15.66 -8.35
CA GLU A 57 4.40 -16.68 -7.83
C GLU A 57 3.28 -16.07 -6.96
N LEU A 58 3.60 -15.10 -6.08
CA LEU A 58 2.59 -14.37 -5.31
C LEU A 58 1.65 -13.58 -6.22
N GLN A 59 2.21 -12.90 -7.22
CA GLN A 59 1.44 -12.13 -8.19
C GLN A 59 0.52 -13.02 -9.03
N ASP A 60 0.98 -14.19 -9.45
CA ASP A 60 0.20 -15.18 -10.20
C ASP A 60 -0.95 -15.72 -9.35
N GLN A 61 -0.68 -16.03 -8.08
CA GLN A 61 -1.71 -16.47 -7.13
C GLN A 61 -2.78 -15.38 -6.94
N MET A 62 -2.37 -14.13 -6.71
CA MET A 62 -3.29 -12.99 -6.57
C MET A 62 -4.08 -12.74 -7.86
N SER A 63 -3.42 -12.80 -9.02
CA SER A 63 -4.07 -12.61 -10.33
C SER A 63 -5.07 -13.72 -10.64
N ALA A 64 -4.77 -14.96 -10.26
CA ALA A 64 -5.70 -16.08 -10.38
C ALA A 64 -6.93 -15.89 -9.48
N GLY A 65 -6.73 -15.43 -8.23
CA GLY A 65 -7.82 -15.09 -7.32
C GLY A 65 -8.68 -13.94 -7.85
N GLN A 66 -8.07 -12.86 -8.33
CA GLN A 66 -8.76 -11.74 -8.96
C GLN A 66 -9.55 -12.16 -10.19
N LYS A 67 -8.97 -12.98 -11.08
CA LYS A 67 -9.68 -13.53 -12.25
C LYS A 67 -10.92 -14.34 -11.84
N ARG A 68 -10.85 -15.11 -10.75
CA ARG A 68 -12.01 -15.85 -10.21
C ARG A 68 -13.08 -14.89 -9.70
N LEU A 69 -12.70 -13.86 -8.95
CA LEU A 69 -13.62 -12.82 -8.48
C LEU A 69 -14.29 -12.09 -9.66
N THR A 70 -13.52 -11.63 -10.65
CA THR A 70 -14.05 -10.96 -11.84
C THR A 70 -15.02 -11.85 -12.62
N ARG A 71 -14.70 -13.14 -12.80
CA ARG A 71 -15.62 -14.09 -13.45
C ARG A 71 -16.93 -14.24 -12.67
N LYS A 72 -16.87 -14.34 -11.34
CA LYS A 72 -18.09 -14.39 -10.50
C LYS A 72 -18.90 -13.10 -10.64
N ILE A 73 -18.26 -11.93 -10.60
CA ILE A 73 -18.92 -10.62 -10.82
C ILE A 73 -19.61 -10.58 -12.19
N GLN A 74 -18.95 -11.00 -13.27
CA GLN A 74 -19.54 -11.06 -14.62
C GLN A 74 -20.71 -12.03 -14.72
N GLN A 75 -20.62 -13.20 -14.06
CA GLN A 75 -21.72 -14.15 -13.97
C GLN A 75 -22.93 -13.54 -13.23
N PHE A 76 -22.70 -12.71 -12.22
CA PHE A 76 -23.78 -12.02 -11.53
C PHE A 76 -24.41 -10.90 -12.36
N GLN A 77 -23.60 -10.14 -13.11
CA GLN A 77 -24.12 -9.12 -14.02
C GLN A 77 -24.98 -9.73 -15.13
N SER A 78 -24.63 -10.92 -15.62
CA SER A 78 -25.39 -11.63 -16.66
C SER A 78 -26.65 -12.36 -16.16
N LYS A 79 -26.77 -12.63 -14.84
CA LYS A 79 -27.94 -13.29 -14.24
C LYS A 79 -28.47 -12.49 -13.03
N PRO A 80 -29.18 -11.36 -13.24
CA PRO A 80 -29.57 -10.43 -12.18
C PRO A 80 -30.67 -10.92 -11.21
N GLY A 81 -31.05 -12.20 -11.21
CA GLY A 81 -32.14 -12.75 -10.39
C GLY A 81 -31.76 -13.24 -8.98
N GLY A 82 -30.49 -13.18 -8.59
CA GLY A 82 -30.01 -13.68 -7.30
C GLY A 82 -30.10 -12.68 -6.13
N ASN A 83 -30.09 -13.18 -4.89
CA ASN A 83 -30.04 -12.34 -3.69
C ASN A 83 -28.68 -11.60 -3.61
N ILE A 84 -28.69 -10.29 -3.86
CA ILE A 84 -27.49 -9.42 -3.90
C ILE A 84 -26.66 -9.52 -2.61
N LYS A 85 -27.30 -9.62 -1.44
CA LYS A 85 -26.58 -9.70 -0.16
C LYS A 85 -25.78 -11.00 -0.04
N VAL A 86 -26.34 -12.11 -0.51
CA VAL A 86 -25.65 -13.42 -0.52
C VAL A 86 -24.48 -13.39 -1.49
N ILE A 87 -24.68 -12.78 -2.66
CA ILE A 87 -23.64 -12.58 -3.66
C ILE A 87 -22.49 -11.74 -3.12
N GLN A 88 -22.78 -10.59 -2.50
CA GLN A 88 -21.78 -9.72 -1.88
C GLN A 88 -20.99 -10.46 -0.81
N ARG A 89 -21.66 -11.15 0.13
CA ARG A 89 -20.98 -11.95 1.16
C ARG A 89 -20.09 -13.04 0.58
N THR A 90 -20.50 -13.66 -0.53
CA THR A 90 -19.70 -14.69 -1.20
C THR A 90 -18.43 -14.07 -1.80
N LEU A 91 -18.56 -12.93 -2.48
CA LEU A 91 -17.42 -12.20 -3.04
C LEU A 91 -16.45 -11.71 -1.95
N GLU A 92 -16.99 -11.18 -0.84
CA GLU A 92 -16.19 -10.78 0.32
C GLU A 92 -15.44 -11.96 0.92
N LYS A 93 -16.11 -13.12 1.08
CA LYS A 93 -15.48 -14.33 1.59
C LYS A 93 -14.35 -14.83 0.68
N ASP A 94 -14.59 -14.88 -0.63
CA ASP A 94 -13.56 -15.26 -1.60
C ASP A 94 -12.36 -14.29 -1.57
N GLN A 95 -12.62 -12.99 -1.44
CA GLN A 95 -11.58 -11.97 -1.33
C GLN A 95 -10.77 -12.16 -0.04
N MET A 96 -11.41 -12.40 1.09
CA MET A 96 -10.74 -12.67 2.37
C MET A 96 -9.88 -13.94 2.30
N GLU A 97 -10.37 -15.02 1.69
CA GLU A 97 -9.61 -16.25 1.51
C GLU A 97 -8.36 -16.04 0.64
N MET A 98 -8.51 -15.31 -0.47
CA MET A 98 -7.40 -14.93 -1.34
C MET A 98 -6.34 -14.12 -0.57
N ILE A 99 -6.75 -13.10 0.18
CA ILE A 99 -5.83 -12.24 0.95
C ILE A 99 -5.17 -13.02 2.09
N SER A 100 -5.91 -13.89 2.78
CA SER A 100 -5.39 -14.77 3.83
C SER A 100 -4.29 -15.68 3.29
N SER A 101 -4.52 -16.31 2.13
CA SER A 101 -3.50 -17.14 1.49
C SER A 101 -2.27 -16.34 1.06
N ALA A 102 -2.46 -15.11 0.55
CA ALA A 102 -1.36 -14.20 0.23
C ALA A 102 -0.57 -13.75 1.47
N LEU A 103 -1.25 -13.54 2.60
CA LEU A 103 -0.63 -13.23 3.88
C LEU A 103 0.27 -14.38 4.33
N ASP A 104 -0.21 -15.62 4.24
CA ASP A 104 0.59 -16.82 4.54
C ASP A 104 1.79 -16.96 3.59
N PHE A 105 1.60 -16.67 2.31
CA PHE A 105 2.67 -16.70 1.31
C PHE A 105 3.85 -15.80 1.70
N THR A 106 3.60 -14.68 2.40
CA THR A 106 4.68 -13.78 2.86
C THR A 106 5.75 -14.48 3.71
N LYS A 107 5.44 -15.63 4.33
CA LYS A 107 6.42 -16.47 5.06
C LYS A 107 7.55 -16.97 4.15
N ARG A 108 7.27 -17.25 2.88
CA ARG A 108 8.26 -17.66 1.87
C ARG A 108 9.26 -16.56 1.52
N LEU A 109 8.92 -15.31 1.80
CA LEU A 109 9.82 -14.17 1.58
C LEU A 109 10.82 -13.97 2.74
N GLU A 110 10.57 -14.55 3.91
CA GLU A 110 11.42 -14.33 5.09
C GLU A 110 12.89 -14.74 4.95
N PRO A 111 13.23 -15.85 4.27
CA PRO A 111 14.63 -16.22 4.03
C PRO A 111 15.42 -15.16 3.26
N PHE A 112 14.75 -14.22 2.58
CA PHE A 112 15.41 -13.13 1.84
C PHE A 112 15.82 -11.94 2.71
N LYS A 113 15.33 -11.85 3.97
CA LYS A 113 15.69 -10.77 4.92
C LYS A 113 17.21 -10.67 5.15
N LYS A 114 17.92 -11.79 5.19
CA LYS A 114 19.38 -11.83 5.36
C LYS A 114 20.15 -11.24 4.16
N TRP A 115 19.55 -11.34 2.97
CA TRP A 115 20.16 -10.90 1.72
C TRP A 115 19.91 -9.40 1.45
N ASN A 116 18.73 -8.87 1.78
CA ASN A 116 18.39 -7.46 1.60
C ASN A 116 17.87 -6.83 2.90
N ALA A 117 18.53 -5.78 3.38
CA ALA A 117 18.18 -5.10 4.64
C ALA A 117 16.76 -4.48 4.63
N LEU A 118 16.27 -4.06 3.47
CA LEU A 118 14.92 -3.50 3.31
C LEU A 118 13.85 -4.57 3.12
N MET A 119 14.22 -5.81 2.82
CA MET A 119 13.26 -6.90 2.58
C MET A 119 12.37 -7.14 3.79
N GLY A 120 12.92 -7.05 5.01
CA GLY A 120 12.13 -7.16 6.24
C GLY A 120 11.01 -6.10 6.29
N ARG A 121 11.32 -4.87 5.88
CA ARG A 121 10.35 -3.77 5.84
C ARG A 121 9.34 -3.92 4.71
N GLN A 122 9.76 -4.41 3.55
CA GLN A 122 8.86 -4.72 2.42
C GLN A 122 7.85 -5.80 2.80
N ILE A 123 8.31 -6.87 3.44
CA ILE A 123 7.44 -7.94 3.97
C ILE A 123 6.48 -7.38 5.02
N ALA A 124 6.97 -6.52 5.93
CA ALA A 124 6.12 -5.87 6.92
C ALA A 124 5.05 -4.98 6.25
N THR A 125 5.38 -4.23 5.19
CA THR A 125 4.37 -3.45 4.44
C THR A 125 3.30 -4.34 3.82
N LEU A 126 3.69 -5.44 3.16
CA LEU A 126 2.73 -6.37 2.56
C LEU A 126 1.81 -6.97 3.62
N ARG A 127 2.39 -7.45 4.74
CA ARG A 127 1.60 -7.97 5.87
C ARG A 127 0.66 -6.93 6.44
N MET A 128 1.13 -5.70 6.62
CA MET A 128 0.31 -4.59 7.11
C MET A 128 -0.89 -4.37 6.20
N GLN A 129 -0.68 -4.27 4.88
CA GLN A 129 -1.76 -4.07 3.92
C GLN A 129 -2.76 -5.24 3.91
N PHE A 130 -2.28 -6.49 3.91
CA PHE A 130 -3.16 -7.67 3.93
C PHE A 130 -3.95 -7.78 5.23
N LEU A 131 -3.30 -7.62 6.39
CA LEU A 131 -3.97 -7.61 7.69
C LEU A 131 -5.02 -6.49 7.76
N TYR A 132 -4.69 -5.31 7.21
CA TYR A 132 -5.63 -4.20 7.13
C TYR A 132 -6.86 -4.54 6.30
N GLN A 133 -6.68 -5.13 5.12
CA GLN A 133 -7.78 -5.56 4.25
C GLN A 133 -8.62 -6.68 4.87
N LEU A 134 -8.00 -7.56 5.67
CA LEU A 134 -8.69 -8.58 6.47
C LEU A 134 -9.39 -7.98 7.70
N LYS A 135 -9.24 -6.68 7.97
CA LYS A 135 -9.74 -5.97 9.16
C LYS A 135 -9.16 -6.51 10.47
N GLU A 136 -8.00 -7.15 10.40
CA GLU A 136 -7.21 -7.66 11.54
C GLU A 136 -6.42 -6.51 12.18
N PHE A 137 -7.15 -5.50 12.66
CA PHE A 137 -6.58 -4.20 13.00
C PHE A 137 -5.64 -4.20 14.21
N GLU A 138 -5.86 -5.08 15.19
CA GLU A 138 -4.96 -5.23 16.34
C GLU A 138 -3.55 -5.63 15.88
N LYS A 139 -3.46 -6.62 14.99
CA LYS A 139 -2.19 -7.07 14.39
C LYS A 139 -1.55 -5.99 13.52
N VAL A 140 -2.36 -5.16 12.86
CA VAL A 140 -1.86 -3.97 12.15
C VAL A 140 -1.19 -3.02 13.15
N ASP A 141 -1.86 -2.72 14.26
CA ASP A 141 -1.37 -1.76 15.25
C ASP A 141 -0.09 -2.26 15.93
N GLU A 142 0.01 -3.56 16.26
CA GLU A 142 1.24 -4.20 16.73
C GLU A 142 2.40 -4.05 15.73
N LEU A 143 2.12 -4.30 14.46
CA LEU A 143 3.11 -4.18 13.39
C LEU A 143 3.56 -2.73 13.17
N LEU A 144 2.64 -1.77 13.32
CA LEU A 144 2.93 -0.32 13.24
C LEU A 144 3.71 0.19 14.46
N ALA A 145 3.50 -0.41 15.64
CA ALA A 145 4.20 -0.07 16.87
C ALA A 145 5.66 -0.57 16.92
N THR A 146 6.03 -1.49 16.02
CA THR A 146 7.37 -2.08 15.98
C THR A 146 8.45 -0.99 15.78
N ARG A 147 9.33 -0.84 16.77
CA ARG A 147 10.40 0.18 16.79
C ARG A 147 11.69 -0.35 16.15
N GLY A 148 12.39 0.53 15.42
CA GLY A 148 13.72 0.27 14.85
C GLY A 148 13.82 0.59 13.36
N LEU A 149 15.02 0.99 12.93
CA LEU A 149 15.29 1.49 11.57
C LEU A 149 14.95 0.48 10.45
N PHE A 150 14.88 -0.82 10.75
CA PHE A 150 14.66 -1.89 9.78
C PHE A 150 13.55 -2.90 10.14
N LYS A 151 12.69 -2.58 11.13
CA LYS A 151 11.73 -3.56 11.68
C LYS A 151 10.26 -3.29 11.36
N GLY A 152 9.89 -2.04 11.01
CA GLY A 152 8.51 -1.67 10.67
C GLY A 152 8.23 -1.56 9.16
N PRO A 153 6.95 -1.45 8.76
CA PRO A 153 6.55 -1.20 7.38
C PRO A 153 7.28 -0.02 6.74
N LEU A 154 7.54 -0.13 5.43
CA LEU A 154 7.81 1.01 4.57
C LEU A 154 6.52 1.83 4.40
N MET A 155 6.59 3.11 4.78
CA MET A 155 5.51 4.10 4.67
C MET A 155 5.81 5.04 3.50
N MET A 156 5.87 4.47 2.31
CA MET A 156 6.28 5.20 1.10
C MET A 156 5.10 5.60 0.23
N GLU A 157 3.96 4.91 0.35
CA GLU A 157 2.77 5.16 -0.46
C GLU A 157 1.71 5.93 0.34
N PRO A 158 1.00 6.91 -0.27
CA PRO A 158 -0.03 7.69 0.40
C PRO A 158 -1.07 6.82 1.11
N VAL A 159 -1.53 5.75 0.47
CA VAL A 159 -2.53 4.82 1.04
C VAL A 159 -2.00 4.13 2.30
N THR A 160 -0.74 3.70 2.34
CA THR A 160 -0.17 3.05 3.55
C THR A 160 -0.08 4.00 4.74
N ILE A 161 0.16 5.29 4.45
CA ILE A 161 0.20 6.33 5.48
C ILE A 161 -1.22 6.68 5.92
N ALA A 162 -2.17 6.75 4.98
CA ALA A 162 -3.58 6.96 5.26
C ALA A 162 -4.14 5.83 6.14
N MET A 163 -3.79 4.57 5.86
CA MET A 163 -4.14 3.42 6.70
C MET A 163 -3.64 3.61 8.14
N LYS A 164 -2.37 3.99 8.31
CA LYS A 164 -1.81 4.30 9.64
C LYS A 164 -2.55 5.46 10.32
N MET A 165 -2.80 6.56 9.61
CA MET A 165 -3.52 7.71 10.18
C MET A 165 -4.95 7.33 10.59
N ALA A 166 -5.63 6.51 9.78
CA ALA A 166 -6.95 5.96 10.12
C ALA A 166 -6.91 5.10 11.39
N ARG A 167 -5.87 4.27 11.56
CA ARG A 167 -5.64 3.53 12.81
C ARG A 167 -5.39 4.45 14.00
N GLN A 168 -4.53 5.44 13.86
CA GLN A 168 -4.27 6.42 14.91
C GLN A 168 -5.55 7.15 15.34
N TYR A 169 -6.36 7.60 14.38
CA TYR A 169 -7.67 8.17 14.65
C TYR A 169 -8.59 7.19 15.42
N LYS A 170 -8.70 5.94 14.96
CA LYS A 170 -9.53 4.91 15.64
C LYS A 170 -9.04 4.56 17.04
N ASN A 171 -7.75 4.77 17.32
CA ASN A 171 -7.15 4.57 18.63
C ASN A 171 -7.10 5.86 19.46
N ASN A 172 -7.84 6.90 19.06
CA ASN A 172 -7.89 8.23 19.70
C ASN A 172 -6.54 8.98 19.76
N ASP A 173 -5.57 8.59 18.93
CA ASP A 173 -4.26 9.24 18.77
C ASP A 173 -4.32 10.32 17.66
N ILE A 174 -5.10 11.38 17.88
CA ILE A 174 -5.29 12.47 16.91
C ILE A 174 -3.97 13.21 16.65
N GLU A 175 -3.21 13.52 17.72
CA GLU A 175 -1.91 14.17 17.62
C GLU A 175 -0.91 13.33 16.81
N GLY A 176 -0.91 12.02 17.01
CA GLY A 176 -0.08 11.11 16.24
C GLY A 176 -0.48 11.06 14.77
N ALA A 177 -1.78 11.15 14.45
CA ALA A 177 -2.25 11.24 13.06
C ALA A 177 -1.75 12.54 12.40
N GLU A 178 -1.82 13.69 13.09
CA GLU A 178 -1.26 14.95 12.60
C GLU A 178 0.25 14.87 12.38
N LYS A 179 0.98 14.29 13.33
CA LYS A 179 2.43 14.12 13.24
C LYS A 179 2.81 13.23 12.07
N THR A 180 2.05 12.14 11.85
CA THR A 180 2.21 11.27 10.69
C THR A 180 1.98 12.04 9.40
N PHE A 181 0.91 12.82 9.31
CA PHE A 181 0.63 13.69 8.16
C PHE A 181 1.79 14.65 7.88
N LYS A 182 2.15 15.50 8.86
CA LYS A 182 3.20 16.53 8.72
C LYS A 182 4.54 15.92 8.30
N ARG A 183 4.88 14.74 8.83
CA ARG A 183 6.12 14.04 8.48
C ARG A 183 6.16 13.58 7.03
N HIS A 184 5.04 13.09 6.50
CA HIS A 184 5.04 12.41 5.21
C HIS A 184 4.59 13.27 4.04
N ILE A 185 3.71 14.26 4.28
CA ILE A 185 3.14 15.08 3.20
C ILE A 185 4.21 15.78 2.37
N LYS A 186 5.34 16.17 2.98
CA LYS A 186 6.48 16.79 2.30
C LYS A 186 7.13 15.92 1.21
N TRP A 187 6.93 14.61 1.24
CA TRP A 187 7.48 13.68 0.24
C TRP A 187 6.52 13.48 -0.94
N PHE A 188 5.27 13.89 -0.83
CA PHE A 188 4.28 13.78 -1.89
C PHE A 188 4.07 15.11 -2.57
N ARG A 189 4.42 15.16 -3.86
CA ARG A 189 4.17 16.33 -4.73
C ARG A 189 2.96 16.08 -5.62
N GLY A 190 2.22 17.15 -5.90
CA GLY A 190 1.02 17.12 -6.73
C GLY A 190 -0.09 16.26 -6.14
N ASN A 191 -0.90 15.64 -7.00
CA ASN A 191 -2.10 14.87 -6.62
C ASN A 191 -1.83 13.66 -5.69
N ARG A 192 -0.57 13.20 -5.56
CA ARG A 192 -0.22 12.07 -4.68
C ARG A 192 -0.50 12.33 -3.20
N GLY A 193 -0.50 13.60 -2.77
CA GLY A 193 -0.79 13.96 -1.38
C GLY A 193 -2.27 14.10 -1.04
N SER A 194 -3.16 14.05 -2.04
CA SER A 194 -4.55 14.50 -1.87
C SER A 194 -5.36 13.66 -0.90
N LEU A 195 -5.15 12.34 -0.90
CA LEU A 195 -5.78 11.43 0.08
C LEU A 195 -5.43 11.81 1.52
N LEU A 196 -4.18 12.22 1.78
CA LEU A 196 -3.74 12.59 3.13
C LEU A 196 -4.35 13.92 3.59
N TYR A 197 -4.45 14.90 2.70
CA TYR A 197 -5.17 16.15 2.99
C TYR A 197 -6.64 15.87 3.27
N GLY A 198 -7.31 15.09 2.41
CA GLY A 198 -8.71 14.73 2.57
C GLY A 198 -8.98 13.99 3.88
N LEU A 199 -8.13 13.02 4.23
CA LEU A 199 -8.24 12.26 5.47
C LEU A 199 -8.09 13.14 6.71
N LEU A 200 -7.05 13.97 6.78
CA LEU A 200 -6.83 14.80 7.97
C LEU A 200 -7.92 15.88 8.10
N SER A 201 -8.39 16.46 6.99
CA SER A 201 -9.53 17.38 7.02
C SER A 201 -10.82 16.70 7.50
N TRP A 202 -11.05 15.44 7.11
CA TRP A 202 -12.16 14.65 7.64
C TRP A 202 -12.01 14.37 9.14
N ILE A 203 -10.81 14.04 9.61
CA ILE A 203 -10.53 13.85 11.05
C ILE A 203 -10.88 15.12 11.83
N TYR A 204 -10.46 16.31 11.34
CA TYR A 204 -10.81 17.57 11.98
C TYR A 204 -12.31 17.83 12.06
N LEU A 205 -13.07 17.51 11.01
CA LEU A 205 -14.54 17.61 11.06
C LEU A 205 -15.16 16.66 12.06
N LYS A 206 -14.59 15.48 12.29
CA LYS A 206 -15.05 14.55 13.34
C LYS A 206 -14.70 15.01 14.76
N GLN A 207 -13.85 16.02 14.89
CA GLN A 207 -13.48 16.66 16.16
C GLN A 207 -14.15 18.04 16.32
N ASP A 208 -15.15 18.35 15.48
CA ASP A 208 -15.82 19.67 15.44
C ASP A 208 -14.86 20.85 15.17
N GLU A 209 -13.70 20.58 14.56
CA GLU A 209 -12.68 21.58 14.21
C GLU A 209 -12.80 22.03 12.75
N ALA A 210 -13.99 22.49 12.35
CA ALA A 210 -14.32 22.84 10.96
C ALA A 210 -13.37 23.90 10.36
N GLU A 211 -12.92 24.87 11.16
CA GLU A 211 -11.98 25.90 10.71
C GLU A 211 -10.61 25.32 10.35
N LYS A 212 -10.09 24.39 11.16
CA LYS A 212 -8.83 23.70 10.85
C LYS A 212 -8.97 22.84 9.60
N ALA A 213 -10.09 22.15 9.45
CA ALA A 213 -10.41 21.40 8.24
C ALA A 213 -10.39 22.31 7.00
N ARG A 214 -11.06 23.46 7.06
CA ARG A 214 -11.12 24.45 5.97
C ARG A 214 -9.73 24.98 5.60
N GLN A 215 -8.93 25.38 6.59
CA GLN A 215 -7.56 25.87 6.36
C GLN A 215 -6.66 24.79 5.74
N LEU A 216 -6.82 23.54 6.18
CA LEU A 216 -6.05 22.43 5.61
C LEU A 216 -6.47 22.14 4.17
N LEU A 217 -7.77 22.18 3.85
CA LEU A 217 -8.27 21.99 2.48
C LEU A 217 -7.81 23.11 1.54
N LEU A 218 -7.71 24.36 2.02
CA LEU A 218 -7.15 25.47 1.25
C LEU A 218 -5.72 25.16 0.79
N LYS A 219 -4.87 24.71 1.72
CA LYS A 219 -3.51 24.26 1.42
C LYS A 219 -3.51 23.05 0.47
N GLY A 220 -4.40 22.09 0.72
CA GLY A 220 -4.50 20.87 -0.07
C GLY A 220 -4.91 21.12 -1.52
N LYS A 221 -5.91 21.98 -1.77
CA LYS A 221 -6.35 22.30 -3.13
C LYS A 221 -5.27 23.04 -3.92
N GLU A 222 -4.53 23.94 -3.29
CA GLU A 222 -3.42 24.68 -3.93
C GLU A 222 -2.23 23.77 -4.21
N ALA A 223 -1.87 22.90 -3.26
CA ALA A 223 -0.72 22.02 -3.40
C ALA A 223 -0.94 20.85 -4.39
N THR A 224 -2.20 20.42 -4.57
CA THR A 224 -2.49 19.18 -5.30
C THR A 224 -3.35 19.35 -6.54
N GLY A 225 -4.14 20.42 -6.63
CA GLY A 225 -5.10 20.64 -7.73
C GLY A 225 -6.29 19.67 -7.73
N ASN A 226 -6.50 18.89 -6.68
CA ASN A 226 -7.53 17.86 -6.65
C ASN A 226 -8.94 18.47 -6.50
N GLU A 227 -9.85 18.09 -7.40
CA GLU A 227 -11.24 18.60 -7.43
C GLU A 227 -12.04 18.27 -6.17
N THR A 228 -11.82 17.10 -5.56
CA THR A 228 -12.51 16.69 -4.33
C THR A 228 -12.15 17.63 -3.18
N LEU A 229 -10.88 18.00 -3.06
CA LEU A 229 -10.43 18.96 -2.04
C LEU A 229 -11.00 20.36 -2.29
N SER A 230 -11.04 20.80 -3.55
CA SER A 230 -11.63 22.08 -3.95
C SER A 230 -13.12 22.15 -3.62
N ALA A 231 -13.88 21.11 -3.97
CA ALA A 231 -15.31 21.00 -3.68
C ALA A 231 -15.57 20.99 -2.17
N ASN A 232 -14.83 20.19 -1.42
CA ASN A 232 -14.95 20.14 0.04
C ASN A 232 -14.60 21.48 0.69
N TRP A 233 -13.57 22.18 0.22
CA TRP A 233 -13.23 23.51 0.72
C TRP A 233 -14.38 24.50 0.51
N GLN A 234 -14.99 24.51 -0.68
CA GLN A 234 -16.14 25.38 -0.98
C GLN A 234 -17.35 25.07 -0.09
N LEU A 235 -17.60 23.79 0.21
CA LEU A 235 -18.68 23.40 1.12
C LEU A 235 -18.43 23.94 2.53
N LEU A 236 -17.22 23.78 3.07
CA LEU A 236 -16.88 24.28 4.41
C LEU A 236 -16.90 25.81 4.47
N SER A 237 -16.42 26.51 3.43
CA SER A 237 -16.49 27.98 3.36
C SER A 237 -17.92 28.52 3.35
N ASN A 238 -18.89 27.71 2.92
CA ASN A 238 -20.31 28.03 2.90
C ASN A 238 -21.09 27.44 4.08
N ASN A 239 -20.40 27.00 5.15
CA ASN A 239 -21.00 26.37 6.34
C ASN A 239 -21.85 25.12 6.02
N LYS A 240 -21.53 24.41 4.93
CA LYS A 240 -22.21 23.17 4.51
C LYS A 240 -21.45 21.93 4.97
N GLU A 241 -21.10 21.86 6.24
CA GLU A 241 -20.30 20.77 6.83
C GLU A 241 -20.93 19.40 6.61
N LYS A 242 -22.26 19.30 6.71
CA LYS A 242 -23.01 18.05 6.49
C LYS A 242 -22.89 17.49 5.07
N SER A 243 -22.47 18.31 4.11
CA SER A 243 -22.27 17.90 2.71
C SER A 243 -20.82 17.51 2.41
N PHE A 244 -19.89 17.67 3.35
CA PHE A 244 -18.51 17.26 3.17
C PHE A 244 -18.45 15.77 2.83
N SER A 245 -17.70 15.42 1.78
CA SER A 245 -17.51 14.02 1.41
C SER A 245 -16.19 13.79 0.71
N ASN A 246 -15.48 12.75 1.16
CA ASN A 246 -14.27 12.25 0.51
C ASN A 246 -14.58 11.17 -0.55
N ALA A 247 -15.85 10.97 -0.90
CA ALA A 247 -16.28 9.98 -1.89
C ALA A 247 -15.61 10.15 -3.26
N GLY A 248 -15.17 11.37 -3.62
CA GLY A 248 -14.46 11.65 -4.86
C GLY A 248 -13.07 10.99 -4.96
N PHE A 249 -12.50 10.51 -3.85
CA PHE A 249 -11.29 9.66 -3.86
C PHE A 249 -11.59 8.19 -4.18
N GLY A 250 -12.87 7.80 -4.25
CA GLY A 250 -13.30 6.46 -4.62
C GLY A 250 -12.80 5.37 -3.68
N ASP A 251 -12.31 4.28 -4.26
CA ASP A 251 -11.94 3.07 -3.52
C ASP A 251 -10.81 3.30 -2.51
N GLU A 252 -9.89 4.25 -2.75
CA GLU A 252 -8.82 4.56 -1.80
C GLU A 252 -9.36 5.11 -0.47
N TRP A 253 -10.44 5.89 -0.51
CA TRP A 253 -11.10 6.41 0.70
C TRP A 253 -11.84 5.30 1.45
N TYR A 254 -12.65 4.52 0.74
CA TYR A 254 -13.43 3.45 1.36
C TYR A 254 -12.55 2.29 1.84
N ALA A 255 -11.38 2.09 1.24
CA ALA A 255 -10.38 1.14 1.71
C ALA A 255 -9.84 1.46 3.11
N LEU A 256 -10.04 2.69 3.63
CA LEU A 256 -9.66 3.06 5.01
C LEU A 256 -10.66 2.59 6.07
N TYR A 257 -11.82 2.03 5.66
CA TYR A 257 -12.88 1.58 6.56
C TYR A 257 -13.36 2.63 7.58
N LEU A 258 -13.22 3.91 7.24
CA LEU A 258 -13.75 5.04 8.02
C LEU A 258 -15.20 5.35 7.68
N GLU A 259 -15.57 5.10 6.42
CA GLU A 259 -16.91 5.26 5.87
C GLU A 259 -17.24 4.08 4.94
N ASN A 260 -18.53 3.83 4.72
CA ASN A 260 -18.99 2.78 3.82
C ASN A 260 -19.24 3.34 2.41
N PRO A 261 -18.91 2.58 1.34
CA PRO A 261 -19.27 2.98 -0.02
C PRO A 261 -20.79 3.05 -0.18
N PRO A 262 -21.30 3.94 -1.05
CA PRO A 262 -22.72 4.02 -1.34
C PRO A 262 -23.22 2.68 -1.90
N ALA A 263 -24.44 2.29 -1.52
CA ALA A 263 -25.02 1.04 -1.99
C ALA A 263 -25.10 1.04 -3.53
N PRO A 264 -24.62 -0.02 -4.21
CA PRO A 264 -24.68 -0.09 -5.66
C PRO A 264 -26.14 -0.01 -6.12
N LYS A 265 -26.47 1.03 -6.89
CA LYS A 265 -27.81 1.19 -7.47
C LYS A 265 -28.02 0.06 -8.48
N GLN A 266 -29.09 -0.73 -8.31
CA GLN A 266 -29.49 -1.71 -9.31
C GLN A 266 -29.74 -0.99 -10.64
N GLN A 267 -28.90 -1.26 -11.63
CA GLN A 267 -29.18 -0.86 -13.00
C GLN A 267 -30.31 -1.74 -13.50
N ARG A 268 -31.55 -1.24 -13.41
CA ARG A 268 -32.70 -1.91 -14.03
C ARG A 268 -32.41 -1.99 -15.52
N MET A 269 -32.16 -3.21 -16.02
CA MET A 269 -32.23 -3.50 -17.44
C MET A 269 -33.65 -3.14 -17.87
N ARG A 270 -33.82 -2.01 -18.54
CA ARG A 270 -35.08 -1.63 -19.17
C ARG A 270 -35.25 -2.63 -20.31
N GLY A 271 -36.00 -3.70 -20.05
CA GLY A 271 -36.37 -4.66 -21.08
C GLY A 271 -36.97 -3.88 -22.24
N ASP A 272 -36.35 -4.01 -23.41
CA ASP A 272 -36.87 -3.38 -24.62
C ASP A 272 -38.18 -4.10 -24.94
N ALA A 273 -39.31 -3.47 -24.61
CA ALA A 273 -40.64 -3.98 -24.91
C ALA A 273 -40.97 -3.79 -26.41
N ARG A 274 -40.03 -4.13 -27.30
CA ARG A 274 -40.18 -4.15 -28.75
C ARG A 274 -39.85 -5.55 -29.27
N GLY A 275 -40.64 -6.51 -28.83
CA GLY A 275 -40.65 -7.88 -29.37
C GLY A 275 -42.00 -8.57 -29.26
N GLY A 276 -43.06 -7.84 -28.88
CA GLY A 276 -44.42 -8.35 -28.80
C GLY A 276 -45.26 -7.85 -29.97
N ARG A 277 -45.22 -8.59 -31.10
CA ARG A 277 -46.31 -8.85 -32.07
C ARG A 277 -45.75 -9.13 -33.46
N GLY A 278 -46.07 -10.31 -33.99
CA GLY A 278 -45.87 -10.65 -35.40
C GLY A 278 -46.02 -12.15 -35.67
N PHE A 279 -47.27 -12.62 -35.56
CA PHE A 279 -47.83 -13.92 -36.00
C PHE A 279 -47.22 -15.23 -35.47
#